data_AF-A0A4V1SAE8-F1
#
_entry.id   AF-A0A4V1SAE8-F1
#
_cell.length_a   1.000
_cell.length_b   1.000
_cell.length_c   1.000
_cell.angle_alpha   90.00
_cell.angle_beta   90.00
_cell.angle_gamma   90.00
#
_symmetry.space_group_name_H-M   'P 1'
#
loop_
_entity.id
_entity.type
_entity.pdbx_description
1 polymer ?
#
loop_
_entity_poly.entity_id
_entity_poly.type
_entity_poly.pdbx_seq_one_letter_code
_entity_poly.pdbx_strand_id
1 'polypeptide(L)'
;MLYLRWLETSRRYAARPAVLDGGSVISFADLAERVERAPVAECTLVARTGDVDFFVTILRAWRDGVAVVPIERDAAEPVLKCVPPEGTRLVKYTPGSSGVPRAIFFEDR
;
A
#
# COMPACT_ATOMS: atom_id res chain seq x y z
N MET A 1 0.54 -10.49 -8.98
CA MET A 1 0.24 -9.77 -10.24
C MET A 1 0.19 -8.25 -10.12
N LEU A 2 -0.41 -7.68 -9.07
CA LEU A 2 -0.56 -6.21 -8.94
C LEU A 2 0.75 -5.43 -9.11
N TYR A 3 1.82 -5.86 -8.43
CA TYR A 3 3.12 -5.19 -8.54
C TYR A 3 3.74 -5.28 -9.93
N LEU A 4 3.58 -6.40 -10.63
CA LEU A 4 4.11 -6.54 -12.01
C LEU A 4 3.39 -5.62 -12.98
N ARG A 5 2.06 -5.49 -12.87
CA ARG A 5 1.28 -4.53 -13.66
C ARG A 5 1.66 -3.07 -13.33
N TRP A 6 1.90 -2.79 -12.05
CA TRP A 6 2.47 -1.51 -11.63
C TRP A 6 3.83 -1.25 -12.29
N LEU A 7 4.74 -2.21 -12.25
CA LEU A 7 6.09 -2.07 -12.81
C LEU A 7 6.08 -1.87 -14.33
N GLU A 8 5.20 -2.56 -15.05
CA GLU A 8 4.97 -2.32 -16.47
C GLU A 8 4.49 -0.88 -16.72
N THR A 9 3.51 -0.44 -15.94
CA THR A 9 2.93 0.91 -16.04
C THR A 9 3.97 1.99 -15.73
N SER A 10 4.75 1.81 -14.66
CA SER A 10 5.75 2.78 -14.23
C SER A 10 6.85 2.94 -15.27
N ARG A 11 7.29 1.85 -15.91
CA ARG A 11 8.26 1.90 -17.02
C ARG A 11 7.68 2.60 -18.24
N ARG A 12 6.43 2.28 -18.62
CA ARG A 12 5.76 2.86 -19.79
C ARG A 12 5.53 4.37 -19.67
N TYR A 13 5.26 4.85 -18.46
CA TYR A 13 4.91 6.25 -18.20
C TYR A 13 5.91 6.96 -17.28
N ALA A 14 7.16 6.53 -17.28
CA ALA A 14 8.23 6.95 -16.36
C ALA A 14 8.25 8.46 -16.05
N ALA A 15 8.25 9.31 -17.08
CA ALA A 15 8.33 10.77 -16.92
C ALA A 15 6.98 11.46 -16.61
N ARG A 16 5.87 10.74 -16.57
CA ARG A 16 4.55 11.32 -16.27
C ARG A 16 4.34 11.47 -14.76
N PRO A 17 3.55 12.46 -14.32
CA PRO A 17 3.09 12.54 -12.93
C PRO A 17 2.36 11.27 -12.50
N ALA A 18 2.77 10.72 -11.35
CA ALA A 18 2.10 9.60 -10.68
C ALA A 18 1.34 10.06 -9.43
N VAL A 19 1.92 10.99 -8.66
CA VAL A 19 1.32 11.56 -7.44
C VAL A 19 1.45 13.08 -7.46
N LEU A 20 0.36 13.76 -7.08
CA LEU A 20 0.32 15.20 -6.82
C LEU A 20 0.12 15.38 -5.32
N ASP A 21 1.06 16.03 -4.65
CA ASP A 21 1.06 16.17 -3.19
C ASP A 21 1.41 17.61 -2.78
N GLY A 22 0.39 18.40 -2.43
CA GLY A 22 0.57 19.72 -1.81
C GLY A 22 1.45 20.72 -2.58
N GLY A 23 1.59 20.57 -3.91
CA GLY A 23 2.48 21.38 -4.76
C GLY A 23 3.73 20.65 -5.27
N SER A 24 4.01 19.46 -4.75
CA SER A 24 5.02 18.54 -5.27
C SER A 24 4.41 17.61 -6.31
N VAL A 25 5.20 17.29 -7.34
CA VAL A 25 4.84 16.30 -8.37
C VAL A 25 5.88 15.20 -8.33
N ILE A 26 5.43 13.97 -8.11
CA ILE A 26 6.28 12.78 -8.14
C ILE A 26 5.97 12.02 -9.44
N SER A 27 7.00 11.78 -10.25
CA SER A 27 6.83 11.00 -11.48
C SER A 27 6.69 9.50 -11.18
N PHE A 28 6.24 8.72 -12.18
CA PHE A 28 6.24 7.25 -12.06
C PHE A 28 7.65 6.69 -11.83
N ALA A 29 8.67 7.26 -12.46
CA ALA A 29 10.06 6.85 -12.26
C ALA A 29 10.54 7.12 -10.83
N ASP A 30 10.30 8.33 -10.32
CA ASP A 30 10.71 8.70 -8.96
C ASP A 30 9.99 7.84 -7.91
N LEU A 31 8.70 7.58 -8.11
CA LEU A 31 7.94 6.71 -7.20
C LEU A 31 8.44 5.27 -7.25
N ALA A 32 8.72 4.73 -8.44
CA ALA A 32 9.29 3.39 -8.59
C ALA A 32 10.67 3.28 -7.92
N GLU A 33 11.53 4.28 -8.09
CA GLU A 33 12.85 4.32 -7.48
C GLU A 33 12.79 4.36 -5.94
N ARG A 34 11.85 5.14 -5.37
CA ARG A 34 11.59 5.14 -3.92
C ARG A 34 11.14 3.77 -3.42
N VAL A 35 10.25 3.10 -4.16
CA VAL A 35 9.79 1.75 -3.82
C VAL A 35 10.93 0.75 -3.90
N GLU A 36 11.77 0.81 -4.94
CA GLU A 36 12.93 -0.07 -5.10
C GLU A 36 13.95 0.09 -3.96
N ARG A 37 14.21 1.32 -3.51
CA ARG A 37 15.11 1.61 -2.39
C ARG A 37 14.54 1.24 -1.02
N ALA A 38 13.22 1.08 -0.90
CA ALA A 38 12.61 0.73 0.37
C ALA A 38 13.06 -0.67 0.83
N PRO A 39 13.34 -0.87 2.13
CA PRO A 39 13.80 -2.16 2.65
C PRO A 39 12.79 -3.27 2.36
N VAL A 40 13.21 -4.53 2.33
CA VAL A 40 12.26 -5.65 2.18
C VAL A 40 11.29 -5.66 3.36
N ALA A 41 10.01 -5.89 3.09
CA ALA A 41 8.98 -6.08 4.10
C ALA A 41 8.83 -7.58 4.41
N GLU A 42 8.93 -7.93 5.68
CA GLU A 42 8.82 -9.32 6.16
C GLU A 42 7.44 -9.61 6.78
N CYS A 43 6.63 -8.57 6.99
CA CYS A 43 5.32 -8.66 7.63
C CYS A 43 4.33 -7.64 7.04
N THR A 44 3.07 -7.77 7.45
CA THR A 44 2.00 -6.84 7.07
C THR A 44 2.39 -5.39 7.38
N LEU A 45 2.26 -4.52 6.39
CA LEU A 45 2.55 -3.09 6.53
C LEU A 45 1.28 -2.30 6.83
N VAL A 46 1.44 -1.16 7.51
CA VAL A 46 0.38 -0.16 7.69
C VAL A 46 0.73 1.06 6.87
N ALA A 47 -0.14 1.42 5.93
CA ALA A 47 0.03 2.58 5.07
C ALA A 47 -0.87 3.72 5.55
N ARG A 48 -0.29 4.82 6.03
CA ARG A 48 -1.04 5.99 6.52
C ARG A 48 -1.23 7.01 5.41
N THR A 49 -2.44 7.54 5.27
CA THR A 49 -2.74 8.54 4.23
C THR A 49 -2.04 9.88 4.47
N GLY A 50 -1.89 10.66 3.39
CA GLY A 50 -1.63 12.09 3.46
C GLY A 50 -0.32 12.56 2.83
N ASP A 51 0.52 11.68 2.35
CA ASP A 51 1.72 12.01 1.58
C ASP A 51 2.08 10.87 0.60
N VAL A 52 3.18 11.04 -0.13
CA VAL A 52 3.72 10.05 -1.06
C VAL A 52 4.11 8.72 -0.41
N ASP A 53 4.46 8.70 0.89
CA ASP A 53 4.93 7.47 1.56
C ASP A 53 3.80 6.47 1.77
N PHE A 54 2.55 6.94 1.78
CA PHE A 54 1.35 6.09 1.64
C PHE A 54 1.47 5.14 0.45
N PHE A 55 1.75 5.69 -0.74
CA PHE A 55 1.84 4.93 -1.98
C PHE A 55 3.09 4.06 -2.01
N VAL A 56 4.23 4.57 -1.51
CA VAL A 56 5.47 3.79 -1.40
C VAL A 56 5.23 2.55 -0.54
N THR A 57 4.53 2.68 0.59
CA THR A 57 4.25 1.58 1.51
C THR A 57 3.36 0.52 0.87
N ILE A 58 2.32 0.92 0.14
CA ILE A 58 1.43 -0.02 -0.59
C ILE A 58 2.22 -0.78 -1.66
N LEU A 59 2.97 -0.06 -2.49
CA LEU A 59 3.72 -0.66 -3.59
C LEU A 59 4.86 -1.55 -3.08
N ARG A 60 5.52 -1.19 -1.98
CA ARG A 60 6.48 -2.02 -1.26
C ARG A 60 5.84 -3.32 -0.76
N ALA A 61 4.66 -3.24 -0.13
CA ALA A 61 3.94 -4.44 0.32
C ALA A 61 3.64 -5.39 -0.84
N TRP A 62 3.17 -4.84 -1.97
CA TRP A 62 2.91 -5.65 -3.16
C TRP A 62 4.18 -6.23 -3.80
N ARG A 63 5.29 -5.48 -3.80
CA ARG A 63 6.61 -5.96 -4.26
C ARG A 63 7.05 -7.17 -3.47
N ASP A 64 6.93 -7.08 -2.14
CA ASP A 64 7.47 -8.08 -1.21
C ASP A 64 6.47 -9.20 -0.90
N GLY A 65 5.28 -9.14 -1.51
CA GLY A 65 4.27 -10.19 -1.37
C GLY A 65 3.57 -10.23 0.00
N VAL A 66 3.69 -9.16 0.80
CA VAL A 66 3.02 -9.04 2.10
C VAL A 66 1.72 -8.23 1.99
N ALA A 67 0.85 -8.37 2.98
CA ALA A 67 -0.39 -7.60 3.05
C ALA A 67 -0.12 -6.13 3.45
N VAL A 68 -1.01 -5.23 3.05
CA VAL A 68 -1.03 -3.83 3.54
C VAL A 68 -2.37 -3.46 4.15
N VAL A 69 -2.36 -2.71 5.24
CA VAL A 69 -3.53 -2.12 5.88
C VAL A 69 -3.48 -0.60 5.67
N PRO A 70 -4.19 -0.04 4.68
CA PRO A 70 -4.31 1.40 4.55
C PRO A 70 -5.26 1.95 5.62
N ILE A 71 -4.84 3.02 6.27
CA ILE A 71 -5.62 3.71 7.30
C ILE A 71 -5.47 5.23 7.15
N GLU A 72 -6.42 5.98 7.70
CA GLU A 72 -6.30 7.44 7.74
C GLU A 72 -5.10 7.87 8.59
N ARG A 73 -4.51 9.02 8.25
CA ARG A 73 -3.37 9.62 8.96
C ARG A 73 -3.50 9.52 10.49
N ASP A 74 -4.63 9.99 11.00
CA ASP A 74 -4.92 10.11 12.43
C ASP A 74 -5.70 8.91 13.00
N ALA A 75 -5.90 7.85 12.20
CA ALA A 75 -6.57 6.65 12.69
C ALA A 75 -5.70 5.89 13.70
N ALA A 76 -6.35 5.28 14.68
CA ALA A 76 -5.70 4.37 15.60
C ALA A 76 -5.04 3.19 14.87
N GLU A 77 -3.98 2.64 15.46
CA GLU A 77 -3.29 1.48 14.91
C GLU A 77 -4.25 0.28 14.78
N PRO A 78 -4.33 -0.39 13.62
CA PRO A 78 -5.22 -1.52 13.42
C PRO A 78 -4.73 -2.73 14.22
N VAL A 79 -5.60 -3.30 15.04
CA VAL A 79 -5.30 -4.54 15.78
C VAL A 79 -5.90 -5.71 15.01
N LEU A 80 -5.08 -6.37 14.20
CA LEU A 80 -5.47 -7.60 13.52
C LEU A 80 -5.51 -8.75 14.53
N LYS A 81 -6.66 -9.42 14.63
CA LYS A 81 -6.85 -10.56 15.56
C LYS A 81 -6.24 -11.87 15.03
N CYS A 82 -5.81 -11.88 13.78
CA CYS A 82 -5.14 -13.00 13.14
C CYS A 82 -4.16 -12.48 12.09
N VAL A 83 -3.20 -13.34 11.73
CA VAL A 83 -2.33 -13.10 10.58
C VAL A 83 -3.20 -13.15 9.31
N PRO A 84 -3.07 -12.18 8.37
CA PRO A 84 -3.75 -12.26 7.10
C PRO A 84 -3.43 -13.58 6.38
N PRO A 85 -4.43 -14.26 5.78
CA PRO A 85 -4.20 -15.46 4.98
C PRO A 85 -3.15 -15.24 3.89
N GLU A 86 -2.43 -16.29 3.54
CA GLU A 86 -1.48 -16.27 2.42
C GLU A 86 -2.16 -15.76 1.13
N GLY A 87 -1.46 -14.92 0.37
CA GLY A 87 -2.00 -14.28 -0.83
C GLY A 87 -2.78 -12.98 -0.60
N THR A 88 -3.08 -12.62 0.66
CA THR A 88 -3.69 -11.31 0.97
C THR A 88 -2.78 -10.16 0.53
N ARG A 89 -3.31 -9.23 -0.25
CA ARG A 89 -2.62 -8.01 -0.73
C ARG A 89 -3.08 -6.75 -0.03
N LEU A 90 -4.32 -6.73 0.43
CA LEU A 90 -4.94 -5.58 1.05
C LEU A 90 -5.84 -6.04 2.20
N VAL A 91 -5.74 -5.35 3.33
CA VAL A 91 -6.63 -5.51 4.47
C VAL A 91 -7.39 -4.22 4.68
N LYS A 92 -8.70 -4.21 4.44
CA LYS A 92 -9.53 -3.06 4.79
C LYS A 92 -9.98 -3.22 6.24
N TYR A 93 -9.52 -2.32 7.10
CA TYR A 93 -9.95 -2.26 8.49
C TYR A 93 -11.15 -1.32 8.61
N THR A 94 -12.30 -1.86 9.03
CA THR A 94 -13.57 -1.12 9.08
C THR A 94 -14.15 -1.15 10.49
N PRO A 95 -14.81 -0.09 10.99
CA PRO A 95 -15.36 -0.07 12.34
C PRO A 95 -16.48 -1.10 12.61
N GLY A 96 -17.04 -1.73 11.56
CA GLY A 96 -18.17 -2.65 11.66
C GLY A 96 -19.48 -1.94 12.06
N SER A 97 -20.62 -2.41 11.57
CA SER A 97 -21.94 -1.83 11.92
C SER A 97 -22.29 -1.99 13.41
N SER A 98 -21.64 -2.91 14.12
CA SER A 98 -21.79 -3.15 15.55
C SER A 98 -20.74 -2.41 16.41
N GLY A 99 -19.93 -1.52 15.82
CA GLY A 99 -18.82 -0.84 16.50
C GLY A 99 -17.61 -1.73 16.80
N VAL A 100 -17.66 -3.01 16.41
CA VAL A 100 -16.54 -3.95 16.52
C VAL A 100 -15.79 -3.94 15.18
N PRO A 101 -14.52 -3.50 15.16
CA PRO A 101 -13.77 -3.44 13.93
C PRO A 101 -13.61 -4.81 13.27
N ARG A 102 -13.68 -4.82 11.94
CA ARG A 102 -13.52 -5.99 11.08
C ARG A 102 -12.40 -5.75 10.09
N ALA A 103 -11.51 -6.73 10.00
CA ALA A 103 -10.51 -6.82 8.95
C ALA A 103 -11.10 -7.63 7.78
N ILE A 104 -11.09 -7.04 6.59
CA ILE A 104 -11.52 -7.69 5.35
C ILE A 104 -10.29 -7.92 4.49
N PHE A 105 -10.05 -9.17 4.08
CA PHE A 105 -8.86 -9.56 3.33
C PHE A 105 -9.17 -9.65 1.83
N PHE A 106 -8.33 -9.03 1.02
CA PHE A 106 -8.44 -9.02 -0.43
C PHE A 106 -7.18 -9.63 -1.06
N GLU A 107 -7.38 -10.49 -2.05
CA GLU A 107 -6.34 -11.16 -2.84
C GLU A 107 -6.28 -10.56 -4.25
N ASP A 108 -5.18 -10.78 -4.98
CA ASP A 108 -5.09 -10.46 -6.41
C ASP A 108 -5.32 -11.70 -7.28
N ARG A 109 -6.59 -11.99 -7.58
CA ARG A 109 -6.97 -13.01 -8.58
C ARG A 109 -6.92 -12.45 -9.99
#